data_AF-A0A661R3X4-F1
#
_entry.id   AF-A0A661R3X4-F1
#
_cell.length_a   1.000
_cell.length_b   1.000
_cell.length_c   1.000
_cell.angle_alpha   90.00
_cell.angle_beta   90.00
_cell.angle_gamma   90.00
#
_symmetry.space_group_name_H-M   'P 1'
#
loop_
_entity.id
_entity.type
_entity.pdbx_description
1 polymer ?
#
loop_
_entity_poly.entity_id
_entity_poly.type
_entity_poly.pdbx_seq_one_letter_code
_entity_poly.pdbx_strand_id
1 'polypeptide(L)'
;MDNLRQAVIQNHFTELSKQYSGLTLADGDYGTWIVRGALSFSATYEGLTIKDKFQIELYIPEDYPDTPPVAKETDGRIPKEFHTNPDGSLCLGAPLEVRMKFAKKPTLLGFVSEQVIPFLFSFCYWQRHGKMPFGELSHGGEGILEYYAQLFNVTSDIIALELLKVLAEDNYRGHHDCPCGSGRRVRHCHGELLRKIGTYQSQDEFLYDYVQCLTHLQESGQKLPKTLLSKKLMNRLKRFIQTFDKNEKRGVKAIQQNREVPNA
;
A
#
# COMPACT_ATOMS: atom_id res chain seq x y z
N MET A 1 -5.72 12.54 -22.67
CA MET A 1 -5.68 11.97 -21.31
C MET A 1 -4.52 12.55 -20.51
N ASP A 2 -3.33 12.69 -21.11
CA ASP A 2 -2.14 13.23 -20.43
C ASP A 2 -2.29 14.65 -19.85
N ASN A 3 -2.86 15.58 -20.63
CA ASN A 3 -3.08 16.97 -20.17
C ASN A 3 -4.04 17.10 -18.97
N LEU A 4 -5.02 16.19 -18.83
CA LEU A 4 -5.96 16.23 -17.69
C LEU A 4 -5.27 15.76 -16.40
N ARG A 5 -4.50 14.67 -16.49
CA ARG A 5 -3.70 14.16 -15.37
C ARG A 5 -2.71 15.21 -14.90
N GLN A 6 -1.98 15.83 -15.84
CA GLN A 6 -1.04 16.90 -15.53
C GLN A 6 -1.72 18.08 -14.79
N ALA A 7 -2.90 18.51 -15.26
CA ALA A 7 -3.65 19.58 -14.59
C ALA A 7 -4.07 19.21 -13.16
N VAL A 8 -4.51 17.97 -12.93
CA VAL A 8 -4.86 17.46 -11.58
C VAL A 8 -3.63 17.46 -10.66
N ILE A 9 -2.50 16.94 -11.14
CA ILE A 9 -1.24 16.92 -10.37
C ILE A 9 -0.80 18.34 -10.01
N GLN A 10 -0.81 19.26 -10.97
CA GLN A 10 -0.44 20.66 -10.75
C GLN A 10 -1.36 21.36 -9.75
N ASN A 11 -2.68 21.13 -9.83
CA ASN A 11 -3.62 21.69 -8.87
C ASN A 11 -3.37 21.14 -7.45
N HIS A 12 -3.27 19.82 -7.30
CA HIS A 12 -3.00 19.20 -6.00
C HIS A 12 -1.64 19.61 -5.42
N PHE A 13 -0.62 19.79 -6.28
CA PHE A 13 0.68 20.28 -5.84
C PHE A 13 0.61 21.76 -5.40
N THR A 14 -0.15 22.59 -6.10
CA THR A 14 -0.37 24.00 -5.72
C THR A 14 -1.03 24.10 -4.34
N GLU A 15 -1.96 23.20 -4.02
CA GLU A 15 -2.55 23.12 -2.68
C GLU A 15 -1.54 22.65 -1.62
N LEU A 16 -0.74 21.63 -1.94
CA LEU A 16 0.30 21.11 -1.05
C LEU A 16 1.37 22.17 -0.75
N SER A 17 1.87 22.87 -1.76
CA SER A 17 2.99 23.82 -1.64
C SER A 17 2.62 25.07 -0.84
N LYS A 18 1.34 25.44 -0.78
CA LYS A 18 0.83 26.48 0.13
C LYS A 18 1.06 26.14 1.60
N GLN A 19 1.02 24.85 1.96
CA GLN A 19 1.26 24.40 3.34
C GLN A 19 2.72 23.99 3.57
N TYR A 20 3.34 23.39 2.56
CA TYR A 20 4.69 22.83 2.64
C TYR A 20 5.57 23.40 1.52
N SER A 21 6.01 24.64 1.69
CA SER A 21 6.77 25.40 0.70
C SER A 21 8.18 24.86 0.41
N GLY A 22 8.69 23.96 1.26
CA GLY A 22 9.95 23.24 1.04
C GLY A 22 9.85 22.11 0.01
N LEU A 23 8.65 21.81 -0.49
CA LEU A 23 8.41 20.80 -1.52
C LEU A 23 8.35 21.43 -2.91
N THR A 24 8.89 20.70 -3.88
CA THR A 24 8.92 21.07 -5.30
C THR A 24 8.35 19.95 -6.14
N LEU A 25 7.70 20.29 -7.25
CA LEU A 25 7.23 19.33 -8.25
C LEU A 25 8.25 19.27 -9.39
N ALA A 26 8.67 18.07 -9.76
CA ALA A 26 9.63 17.82 -10.82
C ALA A 26 9.16 16.67 -11.71
N ASP A 27 9.64 16.68 -12.96
CA ASP A 27 9.58 15.50 -13.82
C ASP A 27 10.53 14.44 -13.25
N GLY A 28 10.01 13.22 -13.11
CA GLY A 28 10.79 12.03 -12.82
C GLY A 28 11.23 11.31 -14.09
N ASP A 29 11.80 10.12 -13.93
CA ASP A 29 12.18 9.29 -15.07
C ASP A 29 10.95 8.86 -15.87
N TYR A 30 11.11 8.73 -17.19
CA TYR A 30 10.09 8.20 -18.10
C TYR A 30 8.72 8.92 -18.05
N GLY A 31 8.68 10.22 -17.77
CA GLY A 31 7.43 11.01 -17.75
C GLY A 31 6.59 10.82 -16.48
N THR A 32 7.18 10.27 -15.42
CA THR A 32 6.57 10.24 -14.08
C THR A 32 6.67 11.62 -13.42
N TRP A 33 5.82 11.89 -12.43
CA TRP A 33 5.89 13.11 -11.64
C TRP A 33 6.37 12.79 -10.24
N ILE A 34 7.27 13.63 -9.70
CA ILE A 34 7.81 13.46 -8.36
C ILE A 34 7.63 14.77 -7.59
N VAL A 35 7.10 14.69 -6.38
CA VAL A 35 7.20 15.79 -5.41
C VAL A 35 8.35 15.50 -4.48
N ARG A 36 9.28 16.45 -4.31
CA ARG A 36 10.46 16.24 -3.46
C ARG A 36 10.89 17.48 -2.70
N GLY A 37 11.60 17.26 -1.61
CA GLY A 37 12.24 18.29 -0.82
C GLY A 37 11.94 18.18 0.67
N ALA A 38 12.10 19.29 1.36
CA ALA A 38 11.97 19.34 2.81
C ALA A 38 10.50 19.44 3.23
N LEU A 39 9.99 18.38 3.86
CA LEU A 39 8.70 18.39 4.53
C LEU A 39 8.88 18.78 6.00
N SER A 40 8.66 20.04 6.32
CA SER A 40 8.53 20.51 7.71
C SER A 40 7.10 20.31 8.22
N PHE A 41 6.95 19.72 9.40
CA PHE A 41 5.63 19.48 9.99
C PHE A 41 5.57 19.84 11.47
N SER A 42 4.36 20.08 11.95
CA SER A 42 3.99 20.21 13.36
C SER A 42 2.73 19.40 13.55
N ALA A 43 2.81 18.30 14.30
CA ALA A 43 1.68 17.41 14.54
C ALA A 43 1.49 17.20 16.05
N THR A 44 0.22 17.11 16.46
CA THR A 44 -0.17 16.93 17.87
C THR A 44 -1.01 15.67 18.00
N TYR A 45 -0.63 14.79 18.92
CA TYR A 45 -1.37 13.58 19.27
C TYR A 45 -1.40 13.41 20.79
N GLU A 46 -2.58 13.18 21.37
CA GLU A 46 -2.80 13.04 22.82
C GLU A 46 -2.11 14.14 23.67
N GLY A 47 -2.13 15.38 23.17
CA GLY A 47 -1.53 16.54 23.83
C GLY A 47 -0.01 16.70 23.62
N LEU A 48 0.67 15.72 23.05
CA LEU A 48 2.09 15.82 22.69
C LEU A 48 2.23 16.42 21.29
N THR A 49 2.99 17.52 21.19
CA THR A 49 3.32 18.15 19.90
C THR A 49 4.75 17.86 19.50
N ILE A 50 4.93 17.34 18.28
CA ILE A 50 6.23 17.15 17.65
C ILE A 50 6.35 18.07 16.45
N LYS A 51 7.48 18.78 16.38
CA LYS A 51 7.90 19.57 15.21
C LYS A 51 9.21 18.99 14.70
N ASP A 52 9.24 18.63 13.43
CA ASP A 52 10.44 18.10 12.78
C ASP A 52 10.38 18.34 11.26
N LYS A 53 11.43 17.93 10.54
CA LYS A 53 11.62 18.13 9.11
C LYS A 53 12.36 16.95 8.49
N PHE A 54 11.82 16.38 7.42
CA PHE A 54 12.44 15.27 6.68
C PHE A 54 12.61 15.62 5.21
N GLN A 55 13.64 15.07 4.56
CA GLN A 55 13.74 15.09 3.10
C GLN A 55 12.94 13.92 2.55
N ILE A 56 11.92 14.21 1.75
CA ILE A 56 11.05 13.18 1.20
C ILE A 56 10.97 13.25 -0.32
N GLU A 57 10.61 12.12 -0.90
CA GLU A 57 10.16 12.00 -2.28
C GLU A 57 8.79 11.31 -2.29
N LEU A 58 7.87 11.86 -3.09
CA LEU A 58 6.57 11.29 -3.38
C LEU A 58 6.52 10.97 -4.87
N TYR A 59 6.55 9.68 -5.20
CA TYR A 59 6.39 9.19 -6.56
C TYR A 59 4.90 9.16 -6.90
N ILE A 60 4.50 9.87 -7.95
CA ILE A 60 3.10 9.95 -8.37
C ILE A 60 2.82 8.89 -9.45
N PRO A 61 1.93 7.93 -9.19
CA PRO A 61 1.68 6.84 -10.12
C PRO A 61 0.99 7.32 -11.41
N GLU A 62 1.06 6.50 -12.46
CA GLU A 62 0.49 6.81 -13.78
C GLU A 62 -1.04 6.99 -13.74
N ASP A 63 -1.72 6.22 -12.91
CA ASP A 63 -3.19 6.24 -12.70
C ASP A 63 -3.62 7.21 -11.59
N TYR A 64 -2.74 8.11 -11.11
CA TYR A 64 -3.12 9.13 -10.14
C TYR A 64 -4.31 9.97 -10.65
N PRO A 65 -5.35 10.23 -9.81
CA PRO A 65 -5.43 10.01 -8.36
C PRO A 65 -6.14 8.72 -7.92
N ASP A 66 -6.21 7.68 -8.75
CA ASP A 66 -6.85 6.42 -8.35
C ASP A 66 -5.96 5.58 -7.41
N THR A 67 -4.65 5.62 -7.63
CA THR A 67 -3.65 5.00 -6.74
C THR A 67 -2.91 6.08 -5.92
N PRO A 68 -2.68 5.85 -4.61
CA PRO A 68 -1.92 6.77 -3.77
C PRO A 68 -0.47 6.93 -4.25
N PRO A 69 0.16 8.09 -4.01
CA PRO A 69 1.61 8.23 -4.17
C PRO A 69 2.41 7.26 -3.30
N VAL A 70 3.66 7.00 -3.67
CA VAL A 70 4.63 6.25 -2.85
C VAL A 70 5.61 7.22 -2.20
N ALA A 71 5.75 7.14 -0.88
CA ALA A 71 6.64 8.03 -0.12
C ALA A 71 8.00 7.35 0.18
N LYS A 72 9.09 8.09 0.07
CA LYS A 72 10.44 7.72 0.54
C LYS A 72 11.01 8.82 1.41
N GLU A 73 11.80 8.45 2.40
CA GLU A 73 12.72 9.36 3.10
C GLU A 73 14.10 9.26 2.44
N THR A 74 14.79 10.38 2.27
CA THR A 74 15.97 10.47 1.36
C THR A 74 17.25 10.97 2.02
N ASP A 75 17.21 11.41 3.27
CA ASP A 75 18.38 11.87 4.05
C ASP A 75 18.96 10.76 4.95
N GLY A 76 18.34 9.57 4.95
CA GLY A 76 18.79 8.42 5.75
C GLY A 76 18.53 8.58 7.25
N ARG A 77 17.63 9.50 7.64
CA ARG A 77 17.24 9.70 9.04
C ARG A 77 16.40 8.54 9.57
N ILE A 78 15.62 7.90 8.70
CA ILE A 78 14.78 6.75 9.06
C ILE A 78 15.56 5.46 8.75
N PRO A 79 15.91 4.66 9.77
CA PRO A 79 16.57 3.38 9.56
C PRO A 79 15.73 2.46 8.67
N LYS A 80 16.37 1.62 7.85
CA LYS A 80 15.67 0.69 6.95
C LYS A 80 14.82 -0.34 7.69
N GLU A 81 15.17 -0.61 8.93
CA GLU A 81 14.47 -1.52 9.82
C GLU A 81 13.17 -0.90 10.37
N PHE A 82 13.05 0.43 10.34
CA PHE A 82 11.87 1.13 10.82
C PHE A 82 10.86 1.28 9.68
N HIS A 83 9.88 0.36 9.63
CA HIS A 83 8.73 0.41 8.72
C HIS A 83 9.07 0.91 7.31
N THR A 84 10.11 0.33 6.71
CA THR A 84 10.53 0.63 5.34
C THR A 84 10.43 -0.65 4.52
N ASN A 85 9.81 -0.55 3.36
CA ASN A 85 9.65 -1.64 2.42
C ASN A 85 11.00 -1.98 1.74
N PRO A 86 11.15 -3.18 1.14
CA PRO A 86 12.40 -3.59 0.48
C PRO A 86 12.90 -2.63 -0.61
N ASP A 87 12.00 -1.87 -1.26
CA ASP A 87 12.32 -0.88 -2.28
C ASP A 87 12.69 0.51 -1.72
N GLY A 88 12.77 0.64 -0.39
CA GLY A 88 13.07 1.87 0.32
C GLY A 88 11.86 2.80 0.52
N SER A 89 10.65 2.39 0.14
CA SER A 89 9.43 3.16 0.43
C SER A 89 8.98 3.01 1.87
N LEU A 90 8.33 4.04 2.40
CA LEU A 90 7.78 4.02 3.75
C LEU A 90 6.56 3.09 3.80
N CYS A 91 6.54 2.18 4.76
CA CYS A 91 5.39 1.33 5.06
C CYS A 91 4.39 2.12 5.91
N LEU A 92 3.44 2.77 5.23
CA LEU A 92 2.43 3.64 5.86
C LEU A 92 1.27 2.87 6.51
N GLY A 93 1.23 1.55 6.35
CA GLY A 93 0.16 0.66 6.83
C GLY A 93 -0.04 -0.53 5.90
N ALA A 94 -1.06 -1.36 6.18
CA ALA A 94 -1.45 -2.43 5.27
C ALA A 94 -1.88 -1.85 3.91
N PRO A 95 -1.59 -2.49 2.76
CA PRO A 95 -1.85 -1.92 1.43
C PRO A 95 -3.30 -1.42 1.23
N LEU A 96 -4.28 -2.22 1.66
CA LEU A 96 -5.69 -1.87 1.53
C LEU A 96 -6.06 -0.68 2.42
N GLU A 97 -5.46 -0.61 3.61
CA GLU A 97 -5.67 0.50 4.53
C GLU A 97 -5.20 1.82 3.93
N VAL A 98 -3.99 1.82 3.35
CA VAL A 98 -3.38 3.00 2.69
C VAL A 98 -4.28 3.52 1.57
N ARG A 99 -4.79 2.61 0.73
CA ARG A 99 -5.71 2.94 -0.36
C ARG A 99 -7.06 3.45 0.15
N MET A 100 -7.64 2.80 1.17
CA MET A 100 -8.89 3.25 1.78
C MET A 100 -8.78 4.60 2.48
N LYS A 101 -7.65 4.89 3.15
CA LYS A 101 -7.37 6.21 3.75
C LYS A 101 -7.23 7.27 2.67
N PHE A 102 -6.44 7.01 1.63
CA PHE A 102 -6.23 7.94 0.53
C PHE A 102 -7.53 8.29 -0.20
N ALA A 103 -8.37 7.30 -0.49
CA ALA A 103 -9.63 7.51 -1.22
C ALA A 103 -10.64 8.44 -0.50
N LYS A 104 -10.48 8.69 0.81
CA LYS A 104 -11.29 9.69 1.52
C LYS A 104 -10.94 11.12 1.12
N LYS A 105 -9.69 11.37 0.72
CA LYS A 105 -9.17 12.67 0.29
C LYS A 105 -8.04 12.47 -0.73
N PRO A 106 -8.37 12.10 -1.99
CA PRO A 106 -7.41 11.63 -3.00
C PRO A 106 -6.60 12.79 -3.62
N THR A 107 -5.85 13.49 -2.78
CA THR A 107 -5.04 14.67 -3.10
C THR A 107 -3.64 14.49 -2.54
N LEU A 108 -2.64 15.17 -3.09
CA LEU A 108 -1.27 15.15 -2.53
C LEU A 108 -1.26 15.65 -1.08
N LEU A 109 -2.01 16.72 -0.81
CA LEU A 109 -2.16 17.26 0.54
C LEU A 109 -2.81 16.25 1.49
N GLY A 110 -3.88 15.58 1.08
CA GLY A 110 -4.53 14.53 1.88
C GLY A 110 -3.61 13.33 2.15
N PHE A 111 -2.84 12.89 1.15
CA PHE A 111 -1.85 11.83 1.35
C PHE A 111 -0.76 12.23 2.36
N VAL A 112 -0.23 13.44 2.23
CA VAL A 112 0.80 13.96 3.15
C VAL A 112 0.24 14.15 4.57
N SER A 113 -0.93 14.77 4.72
CA SER A 113 -1.50 15.09 6.03
C SER A 113 -2.02 13.85 6.77
N GLU A 114 -2.64 12.91 6.07
CA GLU A 114 -3.32 11.77 6.70
C GLU A 114 -2.46 10.51 6.80
N GLN A 115 -1.32 10.44 6.11
CA GLN A 115 -0.50 9.22 6.05
C GLN A 115 0.99 9.49 6.26
N VAL A 116 1.60 10.39 5.50
CA VAL A 116 3.05 10.66 5.61
C VAL A 116 3.39 11.34 6.95
N ILE A 117 2.68 12.40 7.33
CA ILE A 117 2.93 13.10 8.60
C ILE A 117 2.68 12.20 9.81
N PRO A 118 1.57 11.43 9.90
CA PRO A 118 1.38 10.48 10.99
C PRO A 118 2.53 9.47 11.11
N PHE A 119 3.04 8.95 9.99
CA PHE A 119 4.21 8.08 9.99
C PHE A 119 5.45 8.79 10.56
N LEU A 120 5.78 9.99 10.06
CA LEU A 120 6.94 10.76 10.53
C LEU A 120 6.81 11.16 12.01
N PHE A 121 5.60 11.49 12.46
CA PHE A 121 5.31 11.73 13.87
C PHE A 121 5.61 10.49 14.70
N SER A 122 5.14 9.31 14.27
CA SER A 122 5.37 8.06 15.00
C SER A 122 6.84 7.67 15.06
N PHE A 123 7.58 7.87 13.97
CA PHE A 123 9.03 7.72 13.99
C PHE A 123 9.68 8.63 15.03
N CYS A 124 9.35 9.93 15.02
CA CYS A 124 9.90 10.88 15.99
C CYS A 124 9.52 10.53 17.44
N TYR A 125 8.30 10.03 17.65
CA TYR A 125 7.84 9.58 18.95
C TYR A 125 8.63 8.35 19.40
N TRP A 126 8.78 7.35 18.54
CA TRP A 126 9.58 6.15 18.80
C TRP A 126 11.04 6.49 19.13
N GLN A 127 11.66 7.41 18.40
CA GLN A 127 13.02 7.88 18.71
C GLN A 127 13.14 8.47 20.13
N ARG A 128 12.09 9.13 20.64
CA ARG A 128 12.08 9.77 21.96
C ARG A 128 11.70 8.81 23.09
N HIS A 129 10.85 7.83 22.81
CA HIS A 129 10.19 7.02 23.83
C HIS A 129 10.51 5.51 23.75
N GLY A 130 11.19 5.06 22.69
CA GLY A 130 11.55 3.65 22.45
C GLY A 130 10.35 2.75 22.14
N LYS A 131 9.16 3.32 21.95
CA LYS A 131 7.91 2.61 21.65
C LYS A 131 7.04 3.48 20.75
N MET A 132 6.12 2.86 20.04
CA MET A 132 5.26 3.57 19.10
C MET A 132 4.08 4.24 19.82
N PRO A 133 3.59 5.39 19.30
CA PRO A 133 2.56 6.18 19.98
C PRO A 133 1.18 5.51 19.97
N PHE A 134 0.98 4.56 19.06
CA PHE A 134 -0.22 3.74 18.92
C PHE A 134 0.19 2.30 18.59
N GLY A 135 -0.75 1.37 18.71
CA GLY A 135 -0.53 -0.04 18.37
C GLY A 135 -0.03 -0.19 16.93
N GLU A 136 0.73 -1.25 16.69
CA GLU A 136 1.35 -1.54 15.40
C GLU A 136 0.89 -2.89 14.88
N LEU A 137 0.83 -2.99 13.56
CA LEU A 137 0.75 -4.28 12.88
C LEU A 137 2.16 -4.87 12.81
N SER A 138 2.24 -6.20 12.84
CA SER A 138 3.46 -6.93 12.55
C SER A 138 3.98 -6.62 11.13
N HIS A 139 5.22 -6.97 10.82
CA HIS A 139 5.79 -6.70 9.50
C HIS A 139 5.38 -7.76 8.45
N GLY A 140 5.31 -7.34 7.19
CA GLY A 140 5.10 -8.24 6.05
C GLY A 140 3.75 -8.97 6.09
N GLY A 141 3.75 -10.25 5.70
CA GLY A 141 2.54 -11.06 5.57
C GLY A 141 1.73 -11.23 6.88
N GLU A 142 2.41 -11.18 8.03
CA GLU A 142 1.77 -11.23 9.35
C GLU A 142 0.88 -10.01 9.58
N GLY A 143 1.41 -8.80 9.43
CA GLY A 143 0.65 -7.57 9.61
C GLY A 143 -0.48 -7.39 8.60
N ILE A 144 -0.27 -7.84 7.35
CA ILE A 144 -1.35 -7.86 6.35
C ILE A 144 -2.48 -8.78 6.82
N LEU A 145 -2.15 -9.95 7.38
CA LEU A 145 -3.14 -10.90 7.87
C LEU A 145 -3.87 -10.38 9.11
N GLU A 146 -3.14 -9.78 10.06
CA GLU A 146 -3.72 -9.10 11.23
C GLU A 146 -4.71 -8.02 10.80
N TYR A 147 -4.34 -7.20 9.81
CA TYR A 147 -5.21 -6.17 9.26
C TYR A 147 -6.51 -6.76 8.69
N TYR A 148 -6.43 -7.80 7.86
CA TYR A 148 -7.60 -8.46 7.31
C TYR A 148 -8.45 -9.15 8.38
N ALA A 149 -7.83 -9.79 9.38
CA ALA A 149 -8.54 -10.42 10.50
C ALA A 149 -9.35 -9.37 11.29
N GLN A 150 -8.75 -8.23 11.61
CA GLN A 150 -9.43 -7.10 12.25
C GLN A 150 -10.54 -6.53 11.36
N LEU A 151 -10.26 -6.27 10.08
CA LEU A 151 -11.21 -5.71 9.12
C LEU A 151 -12.44 -6.61 8.93
N PHE A 152 -12.24 -7.93 8.87
CA PHE A 152 -13.32 -8.90 8.77
C PHE A 152 -13.97 -9.24 10.11
N ASN A 153 -13.42 -8.75 11.22
CA ASN A 153 -13.83 -9.08 12.58
C ASN A 153 -13.86 -10.60 12.81
N VAL A 154 -12.75 -11.27 12.53
CA VAL A 154 -12.54 -12.70 12.72
C VAL A 154 -11.25 -12.95 13.49
N THR A 155 -11.22 -13.99 14.32
CA THR A 155 -10.05 -14.32 15.16
C THR A 155 -9.19 -15.44 14.57
N SER A 156 -9.64 -16.08 13.49
CA SER A 156 -8.91 -17.16 12.82
C SER A 156 -8.23 -16.66 11.56
N ASP A 157 -6.91 -16.81 11.54
CA ASP A 157 -6.04 -16.53 10.38
C ASP A 157 -6.50 -17.25 9.12
N ILE A 158 -6.90 -18.52 9.26
CA ILE A 158 -7.41 -19.32 8.15
C ILE A 158 -8.71 -18.70 7.60
N ILE A 159 -9.61 -18.25 8.48
CA ILE A 159 -10.85 -17.60 8.05
C ILE A 159 -10.57 -16.26 7.38
N ALA A 160 -9.66 -15.45 7.95
CA ALA A 160 -9.27 -14.17 7.36
C ALA A 160 -8.71 -14.38 5.94
N LEU A 161 -7.85 -15.38 5.78
CA LEU A 161 -7.26 -15.75 4.50
C LEU A 161 -8.30 -16.32 3.51
N GLU A 162 -9.29 -17.11 3.98
CA GLU A 162 -10.39 -17.59 3.14
C GLU A 162 -11.30 -16.46 2.63
N LEU A 163 -11.53 -15.42 3.44
CA LEU A 163 -12.27 -14.23 3.01
C LEU A 163 -11.46 -13.37 2.03
N LEU A 164 -10.16 -13.15 2.30
CA LEU A 164 -9.24 -12.48 1.38
C LEU A 164 -9.18 -13.20 0.02
N LYS A 165 -9.18 -14.52 0.05
CA LYS A 165 -9.21 -15.35 -1.16
C LYS A 165 -10.40 -15.05 -2.08
N VAL A 166 -11.57 -14.69 -1.52
CA VAL A 166 -12.75 -14.33 -2.33
C VAL A 166 -12.46 -13.12 -3.22
N LEU A 167 -11.70 -12.15 -2.71
CA LEU A 167 -11.25 -10.96 -3.44
C LEU A 167 -10.14 -11.31 -4.43
N ALA A 168 -9.13 -12.04 -3.96
CA ALA A 168 -7.99 -12.47 -4.78
C ALA A 168 -8.38 -13.38 -5.95
N GLU A 169 -9.49 -14.13 -5.84
CA GLU A 169 -10.04 -14.94 -6.92
C GLU A 169 -11.12 -14.24 -7.72
N ASP A 170 -11.65 -13.10 -7.27
CA ASP A 170 -12.89 -12.51 -7.81
C ASP A 170 -13.98 -13.58 -7.95
N ASN A 171 -14.34 -14.18 -6.82
CA ASN A 171 -15.28 -15.30 -6.75
C ASN A 171 -16.37 -15.02 -5.72
N TYR A 172 -16.84 -13.78 -5.67
CA TYR A 172 -17.97 -13.41 -4.83
C TYR A 172 -19.20 -14.26 -5.19
N ARG A 173 -19.74 -14.97 -4.20
CA ARG A 173 -20.90 -15.86 -4.35
C ARG A 173 -21.93 -15.61 -3.27
N GLY A 174 -22.77 -14.59 -3.48
CA GLY A 174 -23.71 -14.09 -2.47
C GLY A 174 -24.69 -15.13 -1.88
N HIS A 175 -25.04 -16.17 -2.65
CA HIS A 175 -25.97 -17.23 -2.23
C HIS A 175 -25.33 -18.40 -1.49
N HIS A 176 -24.00 -18.48 -1.46
CA HIS A 176 -23.27 -19.53 -0.76
C HIS A 176 -23.08 -19.16 0.71
N ASP A 177 -22.72 -20.15 1.53
CA ASP A 177 -22.38 -19.92 2.93
C ASP A 177 -21.12 -19.08 3.05
N CYS A 178 -21.10 -18.21 4.06
CA CYS A 178 -19.96 -17.35 4.31
C CYS A 178 -18.78 -18.18 4.84
N PRO A 179 -17.55 -18.00 4.31
CA PRO A 179 -16.37 -18.71 4.80
C PRO A 179 -16.08 -18.48 6.29
N CYS A 180 -16.64 -17.43 6.89
CA CYS A 180 -16.45 -17.13 8.31
C CYS A 180 -17.08 -18.12 9.31
N GLY A 181 -17.78 -19.16 8.84
CA GLY A 181 -18.37 -20.18 9.70
C GLY A 181 -19.64 -19.75 10.44
N SER A 182 -20.17 -18.54 10.19
CA SER A 182 -21.38 -18.04 10.88
C SER A 182 -22.69 -18.75 10.51
N GLY A 183 -22.67 -19.67 9.53
CA GLY A 183 -23.87 -20.31 8.97
C GLY A 183 -24.76 -19.39 8.13
N ARG A 184 -24.40 -18.11 7.97
CA ARG A 184 -25.12 -17.14 7.13
C ARG A 184 -24.62 -17.18 5.69
N ARG A 185 -25.47 -16.79 4.74
CA ARG A 185 -25.05 -16.57 3.35
C ARG A 185 -24.11 -15.37 3.24
N VAL A 186 -23.15 -15.40 2.32
CA VAL A 186 -22.16 -14.32 2.10
C VAL A 186 -22.84 -12.96 2.00
N ARG A 187 -23.92 -12.84 1.21
CA ARG A 187 -24.63 -11.56 1.01
C ARG A 187 -25.27 -10.98 2.29
N HIS A 188 -25.48 -11.79 3.33
CA HIS A 188 -26.04 -11.40 4.63
C HIS A 188 -25.00 -11.48 5.76
N CYS A 189 -23.72 -11.58 5.40
CA CYS A 189 -22.59 -11.61 6.32
C CYS A 189 -21.51 -10.64 5.79
N HIS A 190 -20.35 -11.15 5.36
CA HIS A 190 -19.23 -10.32 4.89
C HIS A 190 -19.42 -9.72 3.49
N GLY A 191 -20.52 -10.02 2.79
CA GLY A 191 -20.65 -9.72 1.38
C GLY A 191 -20.81 -8.25 1.02
N GLU A 192 -21.31 -7.40 1.92
CA GLU A 192 -21.27 -5.94 1.72
C GLU A 192 -19.84 -5.43 1.84
N LEU A 193 -19.14 -5.81 2.91
CA LEU A 193 -17.76 -5.42 3.16
C LEU A 193 -16.83 -5.85 2.03
N LEU A 194 -16.90 -7.11 1.59
CA LEU A 194 -16.07 -7.62 0.49
C LEU A 194 -16.27 -6.83 -0.80
N ARG A 195 -17.53 -6.49 -1.15
CA ARG A 195 -17.82 -5.67 -2.34
C ARG A 195 -17.30 -4.25 -2.19
N LYS A 196 -17.44 -3.66 -1.00
CA LYS A 196 -16.94 -2.32 -0.70
C LYS A 196 -15.42 -2.26 -0.80
N ILE A 197 -14.70 -3.20 -0.18
CA ILE A 197 -13.23 -3.16 -0.21
C ILE A 197 -12.67 -3.54 -1.57
N GLY A 198 -13.40 -4.37 -2.33
CA GLY A 198 -13.09 -4.76 -3.70
C GLY A 198 -12.97 -3.60 -4.69
N THR A 199 -13.41 -2.38 -4.33
CA THR A 199 -13.25 -1.19 -5.19
C THR A 199 -11.97 -0.40 -4.94
N TYR A 200 -11.22 -0.68 -3.87
CA TYR A 200 -10.02 0.09 -3.53
C TYR A 200 -8.72 -0.56 -4.01
N GLN A 201 -8.73 -1.87 -4.24
CA GLN A 201 -7.60 -2.64 -4.76
C GLN A 201 -8.02 -3.46 -5.97
N SER A 202 -7.09 -3.60 -6.91
CA SER A 202 -7.21 -4.55 -7.99
C SER A 202 -7.11 -5.99 -7.48
N GLN A 203 -7.53 -6.93 -8.33
CA GLN A 203 -7.50 -8.35 -8.01
C GLN A 203 -6.07 -8.89 -7.90
N ASP A 204 -5.12 -8.31 -8.65
CA ASP A 204 -3.71 -8.69 -8.59
C ASP A 204 -3.05 -8.18 -7.31
N GLU A 205 -3.48 -7.02 -6.79
CA GLU A 205 -3.05 -6.54 -5.46
C GLU A 205 -3.61 -7.41 -4.33
N PHE A 206 -4.89 -7.79 -4.39
CA PHE A 206 -5.42 -8.78 -3.44
C PHE A 206 -4.73 -10.13 -3.53
N LEU A 207 -4.31 -10.55 -4.74
CA LEU A 207 -3.54 -11.77 -4.92
C LEU A 207 -2.15 -11.65 -4.29
N TYR A 208 -1.50 -10.49 -4.40
CA TYR A 208 -0.23 -10.22 -3.76
C TYR A 208 -0.35 -10.29 -2.23
N ASP A 209 -1.33 -9.59 -1.64
CA ASP A 209 -1.65 -9.67 -0.20
C ASP A 209 -1.89 -11.13 0.23
N TYR A 210 -2.70 -11.85 -0.55
CA TYR A 210 -3.02 -13.25 -0.28
C TYR A 210 -1.76 -14.14 -0.25
N VAL A 211 -0.84 -13.96 -1.21
CA VAL A 211 0.41 -14.73 -1.27
C VAL A 211 1.30 -14.39 -0.08
N GLN A 212 1.44 -13.12 0.28
CA GLN A 212 2.22 -12.70 1.45
C GLN A 212 1.70 -13.35 2.75
N CYS A 213 0.39 -13.31 2.98
CA CYS A 213 -0.23 -13.97 4.14
C CYS A 213 -0.06 -15.49 4.09
N LEU A 214 -0.27 -16.11 2.92
CA LEU A 214 -0.12 -17.55 2.76
C LEU A 214 1.31 -18.01 3.05
N THR A 215 2.31 -17.30 2.52
CA THR A 215 3.73 -17.58 2.76
C THR A 215 4.06 -17.48 4.25
N HIS A 216 3.61 -16.42 4.92
CA HIS A 216 3.78 -16.27 6.37
C HIS A 216 3.21 -17.48 7.15
N LEU A 217 1.98 -17.90 6.85
CA LEU A 217 1.38 -19.06 7.55
C LEU A 217 2.08 -20.39 7.23
N GLN A 218 2.68 -20.53 6.05
CA GLN A 218 3.51 -21.69 5.72
C GLN A 218 4.80 -21.70 6.55
N GLU A 219 5.46 -20.55 6.65
CA GLU A 219 6.70 -20.36 7.39
C GLU A 219 6.52 -20.52 8.91
N SER A 220 5.34 -20.16 9.43
CA SER A 220 5.00 -20.37 10.85
C SER A 220 4.72 -21.85 11.21
N GLY A 221 4.73 -22.75 10.22
CA GLY A 221 4.47 -24.19 10.41
C GLY A 221 2.99 -24.52 10.60
N GLN A 222 2.09 -23.58 10.34
CA GLN A 222 0.66 -23.81 10.47
C GLN A 222 0.15 -24.81 9.42
N LYS A 223 -0.66 -25.77 9.85
CA LYS A 223 -1.26 -26.75 8.94
C LYS A 223 -2.35 -26.09 8.10
N LEU A 224 -2.05 -25.87 6.82
CA LEU A 224 -2.95 -25.20 5.89
C LEU A 224 -4.00 -26.14 5.27
N PRO A 225 -5.29 -25.76 5.26
CA PRO A 225 -6.31 -26.48 4.51
C PRO A 225 -6.02 -26.49 3.01
N LYS A 226 -6.25 -27.65 2.36
CA LYS A 226 -6.14 -27.76 0.88
C LYS A 226 -7.08 -26.80 0.14
N THR A 227 -8.16 -26.37 0.80
CA THR A 227 -9.12 -25.41 0.25
C THR A 227 -8.48 -24.06 -0.06
N LEU A 228 -7.40 -23.67 0.62
CA LEU A 228 -6.70 -22.40 0.36
C LEU A 228 -6.07 -22.37 -1.05
N LEU A 229 -5.52 -23.49 -1.52
CA LEU A 229 -4.86 -23.61 -2.83
C LEU A 229 -5.80 -24.10 -3.93
N SER A 230 -6.67 -23.23 -4.44
CA SER A 230 -7.58 -23.60 -5.54
C SER A 230 -6.88 -23.62 -6.90
N LYS A 231 -7.41 -24.40 -7.86
CA LYS A 231 -6.94 -24.37 -9.26
C LYS A 231 -7.04 -22.97 -9.88
N LYS A 232 -8.09 -22.20 -9.53
CA LYS A 232 -8.30 -20.83 -10.04
C LYS A 232 -7.21 -19.89 -9.54
N LEU A 233 -6.90 -19.96 -8.24
CA LEU A 233 -5.82 -19.22 -7.61
C LEU A 233 -4.46 -19.58 -8.22
N MET A 234 -4.15 -20.87 -8.33
CA MET A 234 -2.88 -21.33 -8.92
C MET A 234 -2.70 -20.85 -10.38
N ASN A 235 -3.77 -20.85 -11.17
CA ASN A 235 -3.73 -20.32 -12.53
C ASN A 235 -3.57 -18.79 -12.57
N ARG A 236 -4.08 -18.06 -11.56
CA ARG A 236 -3.81 -16.63 -11.41
C ARG A 236 -2.37 -16.37 -11.02
N LEU A 237 -1.85 -17.04 -10.00
CA LEU A 237 -0.47 -16.92 -9.56
C LEU A 237 0.51 -17.17 -10.70
N LYS A 238 0.28 -18.23 -11.50
CA LYS A 238 1.08 -18.49 -12.70
C LYS A 238 1.07 -17.34 -13.70
N ARG A 239 -0.09 -16.72 -13.94
CA ARG A 239 -0.20 -15.57 -14.86
C ARG A 239 0.47 -14.33 -14.27
N PHE A 240 0.30 -14.08 -12.98
CA PHE A 240 0.94 -12.97 -12.27
C PHE A 240 2.47 -13.05 -12.38
N ILE A 241 3.06 -14.21 -12.09
CA ILE A 241 4.52 -14.44 -12.23
C ILE A 241 4.97 -14.24 -13.68
N GLN A 242 4.24 -14.80 -14.66
CA GLN A 242 4.58 -14.61 -16.08
C GLN A 242 4.54 -13.14 -16.52
N THR A 243 3.64 -12.34 -15.98
CA THR A 243 3.57 -10.90 -16.25
C THR A 243 4.74 -10.17 -15.61
N PHE A 244 5.08 -10.51 -14.36
CA PHE A 244 6.22 -9.95 -13.65
C PHE A 244 7.54 -10.21 -14.39
N ASP A 245 7.80 -11.47 -14.77
CA ASP A 245 8.99 -11.86 -15.54
C ASP A 245 9.09 -11.13 -16.89
N LYS A 246 7.95 -10.89 -17.56
CA LYS A 246 7.91 -10.14 -18.82
C LYS A 246 8.22 -8.67 -18.62
N ASN A 247 7.70 -8.06 -17.55
CA ASN A 247 7.92 -6.65 -17.23
C ASN A 247 9.37 -6.42 -16.79
N GLU A 248 9.94 -7.31 -15.98
CA GLU A 248 11.35 -7.27 -15.61
C GLU A 248 12.26 -7.37 -16.84
N LYS A 249 12.02 -8.34 -17.74
CA LYS A 249 12.78 -8.49 -18.99
C LYS A 249 12.63 -7.28 -19.92
N ARG A 250 11.47 -6.62 -19.94
CA ARG A 250 11.25 -5.37 -20.69
C ARG A 250 12.01 -4.20 -20.07
N GLY A 251 11.97 -4.06 -18.75
CA GLY A 251 12.71 -3.04 -18.01
C GLY A 251 14.23 -3.16 -18.22
N VAL A 252 14.77 -4.37 -18.11
CA VAL A 252 16.20 -4.65 -18.37
C VAL A 252 16.57 -4.30 -19.82
N LYS A 253 15.74 -4.64 -20.80
CA LYS A 253 15.96 -4.27 -22.21
C LYS A 253 15.91 -2.76 -22.46
N ALA A 254 14.99 -2.04 -21.83
CA ALA A 254 14.89 -0.58 -21.95
C ALA A 254 16.13 0.11 -21.38
N ILE A 255 16.66 -0.38 -20.25
CA ILE A 255 17.90 0.13 -19.64
C ILE A 255 19.11 -0.16 -20.52
N GLN A 256 19.17 -1.33 -21.17
CA GLN A 256 20.28 -1.70 -22.06
C GLN A 256 20.26 -0.90 -23.37
N GLN A 257 19.10 -0.69 -23.98
CA GLN A 257 18.96 0.09 -25.22
C GLN A 257 19.28 1.59 -25.03
N ASN A 258 19.05 2.14 -23.83
CA ASN A 258 19.40 3.54 -23.52
C ASN A 258 20.87 3.75 -23.14
N ARG A 259 21.66 2.68 -22.91
CA ARG A 259 23.12 2.76 -22.74
C ARG A 259 23.89 2.74 -24.06
N GLU A 260 23.21 2.49 -25.18
CA GLU A 260 23.79 2.42 -26.53
C GLU A 260 23.63 3.71 -27.34
N VAL A 261 23.09 4.80 -26.77
CA VAL A 261 23.16 6.12 -27.41
C VAL A 261 24.57 6.68 -27.17
N PRO A 262 25.44 6.79 -28.19
CA PRO A 262 26.76 7.38 -28.00
C PRO A 262 26.59 8.87 -27.72
N ASN A 263 27.36 9.42 -26.77
CA ASN A 263 27.60 10.85 -26.69
C ASN A 263 28.08 11.34 -28.07
N ALA A 264 27.23 12.11 -28.75
CA ALA A 264 27.55 12.92 -29.91
C ALA A 264 27.51 14.39 -29.50
#